data_AF-A0A832C0L9-F1
#
_entry.id   AF-A0A832C0L9-F1
#
_cell.length_a   1.000
_cell.length_b   1.000
_cell.length_c   1.000
_cell.angle_alpha   90.00
_cell.angle_beta   90.00
_cell.angle_gamma   90.00
#
_symmetry.space_group_name_H-M   'P 1'
#
loop_
_entity.id
_entity.type
_entity.pdbx_description
1 polymer ?
#
loop_
_entity_poly.entity_id
_entity_poly.type
_entity_poly.pdbx_seq_one_letter_code
_entity_poly.pdbx_strand_id
1 'polypeptide(L)'
;MWWVRKHVKERKISALIDGELSPQEQEAIFRHIDQCQRCKDKLKQWRQVDYCLARHYERQVPVMAPALLEQKIMAQIRRHQETKEAADCALSSSLSRSWRPYCLSLQVAAATCLVTLGIVLGTLMGAKLTLCLVREQEQIDLLAVLSPEEIYSPSFAEMGLEMITEGER
;
A
#
# COMPACT_ATOMS: atom_id res chain seq x y z
N MET A 1 -15.58 -4.95 28.68
CA MET A 1 -14.54 -5.65 27.88
C MET A 1 -14.49 -7.14 28.26
N TRP A 2 -15.39 -7.98 27.73
CA TRP A 2 -15.53 -9.40 28.13
C TRP A 2 -15.01 -10.43 27.11
N TRP A 3 -14.36 -10.00 26.01
CA TRP A 3 -13.97 -10.88 24.90
C TRP A 3 -12.55 -11.48 25.01
N VAL A 4 -11.72 -11.04 25.96
CA VAL A 4 -10.28 -11.38 26.00
C VAL A 4 -10.00 -12.86 26.33
N ARG A 5 -10.97 -13.62 26.87
CA ARG A 5 -10.70 -14.98 27.37
C ARG A 5 -11.11 -16.14 26.45
N LYS A 6 -11.89 -15.92 25.38
CA LYS A 6 -12.31 -17.02 24.50
C LYS A 6 -11.45 -17.05 23.24
N HIS A 7 -10.59 -18.06 23.13
CA HIS A 7 -9.84 -18.36 21.92
C HIS A 7 -10.78 -18.83 20.78
N VAL A 8 -10.34 -18.63 19.55
CA VAL A 8 -11.03 -19.14 18.36
C VAL A 8 -10.98 -20.67 18.36
N LYS A 9 -12.12 -21.32 18.10
CA LYS A 9 -12.21 -22.78 17.96
C LYS A 9 -11.41 -23.22 16.74
N GLU A 10 -10.71 -24.34 16.83
CA GLU A 10 -9.87 -24.87 15.74
C GLU A 10 -10.63 -25.06 14.43
N ARG A 11 -11.88 -25.57 14.48
CA ARG A 11 -12.73 -25.70 13.29
C ARG A 11 -12.94 -24.37 12.55
N LYS A 12 -13.04 -23.25 13.28
CA LYS A 12 -13.19 -21.92 12.67
C LYS A 12 -11.87 -21.42 12.07
N ILE A 13 -10.72 -21.85 12.57
CA ILE A 13 -9.40 -21.53 11.97
C ILE A 13 -9.21 -22.34 10.68
N SER A 14 -9.58 -23.62 10.66
CA SER A 14 -9.58 -24.44 9.43
C SER A 14 -10.51 -23.83 8.38
N ALA A 15 -11.78 -23.59 8.73
CA ALA A 15 -12.75 -22.97 7.83
C ALA A 15 -12.32 -21.59 7.31
N LEU A 16 -11.52 -20.84 8.08
CA LEU A 16 -10.92 -19.59 7.62
C LEU A 16 -9.88 -19.82 6.50
N ILE A 17 -9.07 -20.86 6.61
CA ILE A 17 -8.06 -21.22 5.60
C ILE A 17 -8.73 -21.79 4.35
N ASP A 18 -9.75 -22.61 4.53
CA ASP A 18 -10.53 -23.23 3.45
C ASP A 18 -11.46 -22.23 2.73
N GLY A 19 -11.59 -21.00 3.25
CA GLY A 19 -12.43 -19.95 2.66
C GLY A 19 -13.94 -20.16 2.87
N GLU A 20 -14.35 -21.03 3.81
CA GLU A 20 -15.75 -21.40 4.05
C GLU A 20 -16.52 -20.40 4.94
N LEU A 21 -15.83 -19.42 5.52
CA LEU A 21 -16.45 -18.43 6.40
C LEU A 21 -17.03 -17.24 5.64
N SER A 22 -18.15 -16.70 6.15
CA SER A 22 -18.71 -15.45 5.64
C SER A 22 -17.76 -14.27 5.87
N PRO A 23 -17.79 -13.20 5.04
CA PRO A 23 -16.88 -12.05 5.18
C PRO A 23 -16.92 -11.41 6.57
N GLN A 24 -18.10 -11.36 7.20
CA GLN A 24 -18.27 -10.82 8.55
C GLN A 24 -17.58 -11.68 9.62
N GLU A 25 -17.63 -13.01 9.48
CA GLU A 25 -16.95 -13.92 10.40
C GLU A 25 -15.44 -13.91 10.22
N GLN A 26 -14.96 -13.81 8.97
CA GLN A 26 -13.53 -13.67 8.68
C GLN A 26 -12.96 -12.44 9.38
N GLU A 27 -13.60 -11.28 9.20
CA GLU A 27 -13.20 -10.02 9.84
C GLU A 27 -13.18 -10.11 11.37
N ALA A 28 -14.22 -10.71 11.98
CA ALA A 28 -14.27 -10.90 13.44
C ALA A 28 -13.13 -11.79 13.96
N ILE A 29 -12.80 -12.84 13.21
CA ILE A 29 -11.70 -13.75 13.58
C ILE A 29 -10.34 -13.07 13.37
N PHE A 30 -10.13 -12.34 12.28
CA PHE A 30 -8.88 -11.61 12.05
C PHE A 30 -8.61 -10.60 13.15
N ARG A 31 -9.62 -9.82 13.54
CA ARG A 31 -9.51 -8.88 14.66
C ARG A 31 -9.12 -9.56 15.97
N HIS A 32 -9.66 -10.75 16.25
CA HIS A 32 -9.26 -11.52 17.43
C HIS A 32 -7.84 -12.06 17.31
N ILE A 33 -7.47 -12.59 16.15
CA ILE A 33 -6.13 -13.13 15.90
C ILE A 33 -5.09 -12.04 16.08
N ASP A 34 -5.33 -10.81 15.61
CA ASP A 34 -4.42 -9.68 15.78
C ASP A 34 -4.09 -9.36 17.25
N GLN A 35 -5.03 -9.64 18.15
CA GLN A 35 -4.91 -9.35 19.58
C GLN A 35 -4.52 -10.58 20.42
N CYS A 36 -4.54 -11.81 19.86
CA CYS A 36 -4.34 -13.04 20.61
C CYS A 36 -3.18 -13.88 20.05
N GLN A 37 -2.01 -13.81 20.71
CA GLN A 37 -0.80 -14.53 20.28
C GLN A 37 -1.02 -16.03 20.10
N ARG A 38 -1.74 -16.68 21.03
CA ARG A 38 -2.05 -18.12 20.93
C ARG A 38 -2.84 -18.47 19.66
N CYS A 39 -3.77 -17.61 19.26
CA CYS A 39 -4.53 -17.81 18.03
C CYS A 39 -3.68 -17.53 16.78
N LYS A 40 -2.73 -16.58 16.83
CA LYS A 40 -1.71 -16.39 15.77
C LYS A 40 -0.86 -17.63 15.58
N ASP A 41 -0.36 -18.21 16.67
CA ASP A 41 0.49 -19.39 16.62
C ASP A 41 -0.25 -20.59 16.04
N LYS A 42 -1.51 -20.79 16.47
CA LYS A 42 -2.39 -21.82 15.87
C LYS A 42 -2.63 -21.58 14.39
N LEU A 43 -2.95 -20.36 13.96
CA LEU A 43 -3.14 -20.05 12.55
C LEU A 43 -1.88 -20.36 11.73
N LYS A 44 -0.69 -20.06 12.27
CA LYS A 44 0.59 -20.39 11.64
C LYS A 44 0.78 -21.90 11.47
N GLN A 45 0.45 -22.69 12.49
CA GLN A 45 0.51 -24.16 12.42
C GLN A 45 -0.42 -24.70 11.33
N TRP A 46 -1.66 -24.24 11.27
CA TRP A 46 -2.61 -24.68 10.24
C TRP A 46 -2.18 -24.27 8.83
N ARG A 47 -1.66 -23.05 8.64
CA ARG A 47 -1.09 -22.63 7.34
C ARG A 47 0.11 -23.47 6.91
N GLN A 48 0.91 -23.95 7.85
CA GLN A 48 2.02 -24.85 7.54
C GLN A 48 1.52 -26.21 7.05
N VAL A 49 0.46 -26.74 7.66
CA VAL A 49 -0.19 -27.98 7.20
C VAL A 49 -0.76 -27.79 5.79
N ASP A 50 -1.52 -26.72 5.57
CA ASP A 50 -2.09 -26.37 4.26
C ASP A 50 -1.00 -26.26 3.19
N TYR A 51 0.10 -25.56 3.47
CA TYR A 51 1.25 -25.47 2.59
C TYR A 51 1.88 -26.83 2.26
N CYS A 52 2.07 -27.71 3.26
CA CYS A 52 2.59 -29.05 3.04
C CYS A 52 1.66 -29.90 2.17
N LEU A 53 0.35 -29.78 2.36
CA LEU A 53 -0.66 -30.46 1.54
C LEU A 53 -0.66 -29.93 0.10
N ALA A 54 -0.72 -28.61 -0.09
CA ALA A 54 -0.68 -27.98 -1.41
C ALA A 54 0.53 -28.44 -2.22
N ARG A 55 1.73 -28.39 -1.61
CA ARG A 55 2.98 -28.84 -2.25
C ARG A 55 2.96 -30.33 -2.60
N HIS A 56 2.31 -31.16 -1.79
CA HIS A 56 2.18 -32.58 -2.07
C HIS A 56 1.25 -32.82 -3.27
N TYR A 57 0.11 -32.11 -3.33
CA TYR A 57 -0.82 -32.23 -4.46
C TYR A 57 -0.24 -31.74 -5.78
N GLU A 58 0.51 -30.63 -5.78
CA GLU A 58 1.22 -30.14 -6.97
C GLU A 58 2.16 -31.19 -7.57
N ARG A 59 2.74 -32.04 -6.73
CA ARG A 59 3.66 -33.10 -7.17
C ARG A 59 2.95 -34.31 -7.76
N GLN A 60 1.70 -34.57 -7.36
CA GLN A 60 1.14 -35.91 -7.54
C GLN A 60 0.50 -36.16 -8.90
N VAL A 61 -0.14 -35.21 -9.57
CA VAL A 61 -0.63 -35.46 -10.95
C VAL A 61 -0.79 -34.13 -11.66
N PRO A 62 -0.21 -33.92 -12.86
CA PRO A 62 -0.67 -32.85 -13.73
C PRO A 62 -2.11 -33.16 -14.11
N VAL A 63 -3.07 -32.55 -13.41
CA VAL A 63 -4.48 -32.62 -13.79
C VAL A 63 -4.58 -31.91 -15.12
N MET A 64 -4.62 -32.68 -16.21
CA MET A 64 -4.89 -32.09 -17.52
C MET A 64 -6.29 -31.49 -17.46
N ALA A 65 -6.36 -30.18 -17.63
CA ALA A 65 -7.63 -29.51 -17.85
C ALA A 65 -8.33 -30.21 -19.04
N PRO A 66 -9.66 -30.44 -18.97
CA PRO A 66 -10.40 -30.95 -20.12
C PRO A 66 -10.13 -30.08 -21.35
N ALA A 67 -9.91 -30.70 -22.51
CA ALA A 67 -9.49 -30.00 -23.73
C ALA A 67 -10.40 -28.83 -24.17
N LEU A 68 -11.65 -28.80 -23.67
CA LEU A 68 -12.64 -27.78 -23.99
C LEU A 68 -12.86 -26.74 -22.88
N LEU A 69 -12.19 -26.87 -21.74
CA LEU A 69 -12.37 -25.94 -20.62
C LEU A 69 -11.98 -24.52 -21.00
N GLU A 70 -10.82 -24.36 -21.65
CA GLU A 70 -10.34 -23.07 -22.13
C GLU A 70 -11.32 -22.43 -23.11
N GLN A 71 -11.80 -23.20 -24.10
CA GLN A 71 -12.76 -22.71 -25.09
C GLN A 71 -14.07 -22.24 -24.43
N LYS A 72 -14.56 -22.99 -23.44
CA LYS A 72 -15.77 -22.64 -22.68
C LYS A 72 -15.57 -21.37 -21.86
N ILE A 73 -14.43 -21.23 -21.18
CA ILE A 73 -14.09 -20.03 -20.41
C ILE A 73 -14.00 -18.81 -21.34
N MET A 74 -13.26 -18.90 -22.44
CA MET A 74 -13.07 -17.80 -23.38
C MET A 74 -14.36 -17.40 -24.10
N ALA A 75 -15.24 -18.37 -24.40
CA ALA A 75 -16.58 -18.09 -24.90
C ALA A 75 -17.43 -17.33 -23.86
N GLN A 76 -17.34 -17.69 -22.57
CA GLN A 76 -18.10 -17.03 -21.52
C GLN A 76 -17.58 -15.62 -21.18
N ILE A 77 -16.25 -15.43 -21.21
CA ILE A 77 -15.64 -14.10 -21.06
C ILE A 77 -16.11 -13.16 -22.17
N ARG A 78 -16.10 -13.62 -23.44
CA ARG A 78 -16.58 -12.83 -24.58
C ARG A 78 -18.04 -12.40 -24.40
N ARG A 79 -18.92 -13.32 -24.00
CA ARG A 79 -20.32 -12.98 -23.71
C ARG A 79 -20.45 -11.92 -22.62
N HIS A 80 -19.67 -12.02 -21.54
CA HIS A 80 -19.69 -11.01 -20.48
C HIS A 80 -19.16 -9.65 -20.95
N GLN A 81 -18.13 -9.63 -21.82
CA GLN A 81 -17.61 -8.39 -22.40
C GLN A 81 -18.64 -7.76 -23.34
N GLU A 82 -19.23 -8.53 -24.25
CA GLU A 82 -20.29 -8.05 -25.15
C GLU A 82 -21.48 -7.46 -24.38
N THR A 83 -21.90 -8.10 -23.27
CA THR A 83 -22.98 -7.55 -22.43
C THR A 83 -22.59 -6.26 -21.73
N LYS A 84 -21.34 -6.11 -21.30
CA LYS A 84 -20.84 -4.87 -20.67
C LYS A 84 -20.73 -3.75 -21.69
N GLU A 85 -20.15 -4.03 -22.86
CA GLU A 85 -20.03 -3.06 -23.96
C GLU A 85 -21.41 -2.61 -24.45
N ALA A 86 -22.37 -3.53 -24.59
CA ALA A 86 -23.74 -3.17 -24.94
C ALA A 86 -24.42 -2.28 -23.88
N ALA A 87 -24.20 -2.58 -22.59
CA ALA A 87 -24.72 -1.75 -21.49
C ALA A 87 -24.06 -0.37 -21.44
N ASP A 88 -22.74 -0.30 -21.64
CA ASP A 88 -21.96 0.95 -21.66
C ASP A 88 -22.36 1.81 -22.87
N CYS A 89 -22.56 1.22 -24.04
CA CYS A 89 -23.08 1.91 -25.22
C CYS A 89 -24.52 2.39 -25.01
N ALA A 90 -25.37 1.63 -24.33
CA ALA A 90 -26.75 2.04 -24.03
C ALA A 90 -26.79 3.22 -23.04
N LEU A 91 -25.97 3.20 -21.98
CA LEU A 91 -25.87 4.32 -21.04
C LEU A 91 -25.24 5.56 -21.69
N SER A 92 -24.16 5.37 -22.44
CA SER A 92 -23.44 6.44 -23.15
C SER A 92 -24.33 7.15 -24.17
N SER A 93 -25.07 6.40 -25.00
CA SER A 93 -25.93 6.99 -26.03
C SER A 93 -27.16 7.70 -25.44
N SER A 94 -27.67 7.23 -24.30
CA SER A 94 -28.80 7.86 -23.61
C SER A 94 -28.41 9.16 -22.90
N LEU A 95 -27.28 9.19 -22.18
CA LEU A 95 -26.88 10.40 -21.44
C LEU A 95 -26.17 11.44 -22.32
N SER A 96 -25.37 11.02 -23.31
CA SER A 96 -24.59 11.97 -24.14
C SER A 96 -25.44 12.81 -25.10
N ARG A 97 -26.67 12.39 -25.41
CA ARG A 97 -27.54 13.11 -26.35
C ARG A 97 -28.25 14.32 -25.73
N SER A 98 -28.44 14.36 -24.41
CA SER A 98 -29.17 15.48 -23.77
C SER A 98 -28.29 16.42 -22.92
N TRP A 99 -27.03 16.06 -22.62
CA TRP A 99 -26.18 16.83 -21.69
C TRP A 99 -24.98 17.54 -22.36
N ARG A 100 -24.78 17.33 -23.67
CA ARG A 100 -23.68 17.94 -24.45
C ARG A 100 -23.51 19.46 -24.29
N PRO A 101 -24.57 20.31 -24.25
CA PRO A 101 -24.35 21.75 -24.13
C PRO A 101 -23.94 22.19 -22.70
N TYR A 102 -24.24 21.39 -21.67
CA TYR A 102 -23.97 21.75 -20.27
C TYR A 102 -22.61 21.24 -19.76
N CYS A 103 -22.05 20.17 -20.33
CA CYS A 103 -20.72 19.69 -19.94
C CYS A 103 -19.57 20.57 -20.44
N LEU A 104 -19.72 21.24 -21.59
CA LEU A 104 -18.68 22.13 -22.13
C LEU A 104 -18.46 23.35 -21.23
N SER A 105 -19.51 23.92 -20.64
CA SER A 105 -19.37 25.04 -19.71
C SER A 105 -18.70 24.63 -18.40
N LEU A 106 -18.99 23.42 -17.90
CA LEU A 106 -18.41 22.91 -16.66
C LEU A 106 -16.89 22.65 -16.78
N GLN A 107 -16.44 22.13 -17.93
CA GLN A 107 -15.02 21.88 -18.17
C GLN A 107 -14.20 23.18 -18.24
N VAL A 108 -14.74 24.23 -18.87
CA VAL A 108 -14.09 25.54 -18.93
C VAL A 108 -13.98 26.14 -17.52
N ALA A 109 -15.05 26.08 -16.73
CA ALA A 109 -15.04 26.58 -15.35
C ALA A 109 -13.98 25.85 -14.50
N ALA A 110 -13.94 24.51 -14.54
CA ALA A 110 -12.96 23.72 -13.79
C ALA A 110 -11.50 24.02 -14.19
N ALA A 111 -11.22 24.15 -15.48
CA ALA A 111 -9.89 24.50 -15.98
C ALA A 111 -9.47 25.91 -15.50
N THR A 112 -10.38 26.89 -15.54
CA THR A 112 -10.09 28.23 -15.02
C THR A 112 -9.84 28.24 -13.51
N CYS A 113 -10.56 27.44 -12.73
CA CYS A 113 -10.31 27.28 -11.30
C CYS A 113 -8.93 26.67 -11.01
N LEU A 114 -8.51 25.64 -11.74
CA LEU A 114 -7.20 25.01 -11.53
C LEU A 114 -6.04 25.94 -11.88
N VAL A 115 -6.15 26.70 -12.98
CA VAL A 115 -5.12 27.67 -13.38
C VAL A 115 -5.03 28.80 -12.36
N THR A 116 -6.15 29.36 -11.93
CA THR A 116 -6.16 30.44 -10.92
C THR A 116 -5.63 29.95 -9.57
N LEU A 117 -6.00 28.74 -9.14
CA LEU A 117 -5.47 28.12 -7.93
C LEU A 117 -3.94 27.93 -8.01
N GLY A 118 -3.44 27.42 -9.15
CA GLY A 118 -2.00 27.23 -9.37
C GLY A 118 -1.21 28.54 -9.31
N ILE A 119 -1.75 29.63 -9.89
CA ILE A 119 -1.13 30.96 -9.83
C ILE A 119 -1.08 31.47 -8.38
N VAL A 120 -2.17 31.36 -7.62
CA VAL A 120 -2.24 31.82 -6.22
C VAL A 120 -1.31 31.03 -5.31
N LEU A 121 -1.24 29.70 -5.47
CA LEU A 121 -0.29 28.89 -4.70
C LEU A 121 1.17 29.20 -5.06
N GLY A 122 1.45 29.43 -6.35
CA GLY A 122 2.77 29.81 -6.82
C GLY A 122 3.25 31.13 -6.21
N THR A 123 2.39 32.16 -6.18
CA THR A 123 2.75 33.46 -5.59
C THR A 123 2.92 33.39 -4.09
N LEU A 124 2.10 32.61 -3.37
CA LEU A 124 2.24 32.39 -1.93
C LEU A 124 3.53 31.65 -1.56
N MET A 125 3.90 30.61 -2.30
CA MET A 125 5.15 29.87 -2.09
C MET A 125 6.37 30.74 -2.40
N GLY A 126 6.33 31.51 -3.50
CA GLY A 126 7.39 32.45 -3.86
C GLY A 126 7.64 33.51 -2.78
N ALA A 127 6.57 34.13 -2.26
CA ALA A 127 6.69 35.13 -1.20
C ALA A 127 7.28 34.56 0.09
N LYS A 128 6.92 33.33 0.48
CA LYS A 128 7.52 32.65 1.63
C LYS A 128 9.00 32.36 1.42
N LEU A 129 9.40 31.91 0.24
CA LEU A 129 10.81 31.64 -0.09
C LEU A 129 11.65 32.93 -0.02
N THR A 130 11.16 34.04 -0.55
CA THR A 130 11.85 35.33 -0.45
C THR A 130 12.03 35.77 1.00
N LEU A 131 11.01 35.59 1.85
CA LEU A 131 11.11 35.91 3.28
C LEU A 131 12.06 34.97 4.04
N CYS A 132 12.09 33.69 3.69
CA CYS A 132 13.02 32.72 4.28
C CYS A 132 14.48 33.05 3.93
N LEU A 133 14.76 33.39 2.66
CA LEU A 133 16.11 33.76 2.23
C LEU A 133 16.61 35.05 2.92
N VAL A 134 15.74 36.05 3.08
CA VAL A 134 16.09 37.28 3.81
C VAL A 134 16.40 36.99 5.28
N ARG A 135 15.65 36.09 5.92
CA ARG A 135 15.87 35.72 7.33
C ARG A 135 17.16 34.92 7.54
N GLU A 136 17.53 34.09 6.58
CA GLU A 136 18.78 33.31 6.63
C GLU A 136 20.01 34.21 6.46
N GLN A 137 19.90 35.26 5.62
CA GLN A 137 20.95 36.27 5.48
C GLN A 137 21.24 37.00 6.81
N GLU A 138 20.21 37.36 7.60
CA GLU A 138 20.40 37.99 8.91
C GLU A 138 21.11 37.07 9.92
N GLN A 139 20.89 35.76 9.88
CA GLN A 139 21.60 34.84 10.78
C GLN A 139 23.07 34.66 10.40
N ILE A 140 23.39 34.65 9.10
CA ILE A 140 24.77 34.55 8.63
C ILE A 140 25.56 35.82 9.01
N ASP A 141 24.97 37.00 8.85
CA ASP A 141 25.62 38.26 9.25
C ASP A 141 25.85 38.33 10.77
N LEU A 142 24.92 37.82 11.59
CA LEU A 142 25.11 37.74 13.05
C LEU A 142 26.17 36.72 13.49
N LEU A 143 26.32 35.60 12.76
CA LEU A 143 27.35 34.59 13.01
C LEU A 143 28.73 35.05 12.55
N ALA A 144 28.82 35.84 11.47
CA ALA A 144 30.08 36.37 10.96
C ALA A 144 30.73 37.42 11.89
N VAL A 145 29.94 38.12 12.72
CA VAL A 145 30.47 39.08 13.72
C VAL A 145 31.00 38.40 14.99
N LEU A 146 30.63 37.14 15.26
CA LEU A 146 30.94 36.46 16.52
C LEU A 146 32.06 35.41 16.46
N SER A 147 32.78 35.26 15.34
CA SER A 147 33.81 34.21 15.24
C SER A 147 34.91 34.55 14.24
N PRO A 148 36.06 35.05 14.72
CA PRO A 148 37.31 34.51 14.21
C PRO A 148 38.36 34.39 15.32
N GLU A 149 38.05 33.76 16.45
CA GLU A 149 39.08 33.32 17.40
C GLU A 149 38.64 32.02 18.05
N GLU A 150 39.56 31.05 18.08
CA GLU A 150 39.42 29.69 18.59
C GLU A 150 38.57 28.78 17.67
N ILE A 151 39.09 27.69 17.09
CA ILE A 151 39.66 26.54 17.78
C ILE A 151 40.76 25.93 16.91
N TYR A 152 42.00 26.14 17.34
CA TYR A 152 43.10 25.22 17.15
C TYR A 152 42.94 24.11 18.20
N SER A 153 42.72 22.87 17.80
CA SER A 153 43.15 21.72 18.61
C SER A 153 43.57 20.56 17.71
N PRO A 154 44.84 20.14 17.77
CA PRO A 154 45.31 18.91 17.16
C PRO A 154 45.13 17.73 18.13
N SER A 155 45.32 16.53 17.61
CA SER A 155 45.53 15.26 18.32
C SER A 155 44.29 14.44 18.71
N PHE A 156 43.88 13.59 17.75
CA PHE A 156 43.37 12.25 18.06
C PHE A 156 44.24 11.22 17.33
N ALA A 157 45.55 11.33 17.53
CA ALA A 157 46.55 10.38 17.03
C ALA A 157 46.77 9.18 17.97
N GLU A 158 45.93 8.97 19.00
CA GLU A 158 46.16 7.95 20.03
C GLU A 158 44.94 7.07 20.35
N MET A 159 44.23 6.56 19.34
CA MET A 159 43.37 5.39 19.55
C MET A 159 43.86 4.19 18.73
N GLY A 160 45.00 3.68 19.17
CA GLY A 160 45.21 2.25 19.47
C GLY A 160 44.80 1.25 18.41
N LEU A 161 45.75 0.91 17.54
CA LEU A 161 46.01 -0.48 17.17
C LEU A 161 46.27 -1.29 18.45
N GLU A 162 45.52 -2.35 18.72
CA GLU A 162 46.08 -3.59 19.28
C GLU A 162 45.10 -4.77 19.22
N MET A 163 45.69 -5.93 18.90
CA MET A 163 45.18 -7.32 18.97
C MET A 163 44.24 -7.77 17.85
N ILE A 164 44.68 -8.39 16.74
CA ILE A 164 45.52 -9.60 16.55
C ILE A 164 44.91 -10.88 17.17
N THR A 165 44.28 -11.66 16.27
CA THR A 165 44.29 -13.13 16.05
C THR A 165 44.42 -14.12 17.20
N GLU A 166 43.50 -15.09 17.26
CA GLU A 166 43.66 -16.54 17.52
C GLU A 166 42.24 -17.14 17.62
N GLY A 167 41.88 -18.35 17.20
CA GLY A 167 42.60 -19.53 16.76
C GLY A 167 41.58 -20.68 16.64
N GLU A 168 41.97 -21.71 15.90
CA GLU A 168 41.21 -22.88 15.44
C GLU A 168 40.41 -23.67 16.50
N ARG A 169 39.26 -24.20 16.08
CA ARG A 169 38.92 -25.64 16.18
C ARG A 169 37.75 -26.01 15.28
#